data_AF-A0A1B7WVW7-F1
#
_entry.id   AF-A0A1B7WVW7-F1
#
_cell.length_a   1.000
_cell.length_b   1.000
_cell.length_c   1.000
_cell.angle_alpha   90.00
_cell.angle_beta   90.00
_cell.angle_gamma   90.00
#
_symmetry.space_group_name_H-M   'P 1'
#
loop_
_entity.id
_entity.type
_entity.pdbx_description
1 polymer ?
#
loop_
_entity_poly.entity_id
_entity_poly.type
_entity_poly.pdbx_seq_one_letter_code
_entity_poly.pdbx_strand_id
1 'polypeptide(L)'
;MLIDKESEPLGELEIEEAKSDLPEKYRAKSLEEVVRMHQEAEKLIGKQAQEVGEVRKLADELLKQNLGSKQQRIQEEEPEVDFFENPQKAVQSTIDRHPDVVAARQAGQDFKRMQIQQKLVQDHPDYSQVVNDSEFQNWVKSSPVRLGLYAKADGEFDYDSANELLSTFKQLRGVKAKESDQASTAARTKSMKAAQVDVGGSGESSKRVYRRADLIRLKMTDPGRYETLSDEIMQAYSEGRVR
;
A
#
# COMPACT_ATOMS: atom_id res chain seq x y z
N MET A 1 -4.30 -77.61 55.79
CA MET A 1 -2.90 -77.97 56.06
C MET A 1 -2.09 -76.69 55.96
N LEU A 2 -1.51 -76.27 57.08
CA LEU A 2 -0.36 -75.37 57.11
C LEU A 2 0.78 -76.05 56.36
N ILE A 3 1.38 -75.37 55.40
CA ILE A 3 2.74 -75.65 54.93
C ILE A 3 3.40 -74.30 54.75
N ASP A 4 4.33 -74.02 55.67
CA ASP A 4 5.34 -72.99 55.60
C ASP A 4 6.03 -73.01 54.23
N LYS A 5 6.26 -71.83 53.65
CA LYS A 5 7.34 -71.68 52.69
C LYS A 5 8.17 -70.47 53.08
N GLU A 6 9.39 -70.82 53.46
CA GLU A 6 10.47 -69.99 53.95
C GLU A 6 10.78 -68.80 53.03
N SER A 7 11.31 -67.76 53.66
CA SER A 7 11.87 -66.59 53.03
C SER A 7 13.05 -66.95 52.12
N GLU A 8 12.83 -66.96 50.81
CA GLU A 8 13.91 -66.81 49.84
C GLU A 8 14.20 -65.31 49.64
N PRO A 9 15.47 -64.86 49.74
CA PRO A 9 15.81 -63.46 49.55
C PRO A 9 15.52 -63.07 48.10
N LEU A 10 14.74 -62.01 47.91
CA LEU A 10 14.59 -61.35 46.60
C LEU A 10 16.00 -61.06 46.08
N GLY A 11 16.39 -61.82 45.07
CA GLY A 11 17.66 -61.68 44.38
C GLY A 11 17.86 -60.24 43.92
N GLU A 12 19.11 -59.80 44.02
CA GLU A 12 19.65 -58.63 43.35
C GLU A 12 19.01 -58.46 41.98
N LEU A 13 18.07 -57.52 41.86
CA LEU A 13 17.88 -56.82 40.61
C LEU A 13 19.10 -55.92 40.49
N GLU A 14 20.12 -56.50 39.87
CA GLU A 14 21.20 -55.83 39.17
C GLU A 14 20.65 -54.53 38.59
N ILE A 15 21.04 -53.40 39.19
CA ILE A 15 20.81 -52.09 38.61
C ILE A 15 21.74 -52.09 37.40
N GLU A 16 21.24 -52.60 36.27
CA GLU A 16 21.83 -52.27 34.98
C GLU A 16 21.88 -50.74 34.96
N GLU A 17 23.10 -50.21 35.01
CA GLU A 17 23.38 -48.83 34.70
C GLU A 17 22.73 -48.55 33.35
N ALA A 18 21.51 -48.00 33.39
CA ALA A 18 20.90 -47.34 32.26
C ALA A 18 21.84 -46.18 31.95
N LYS A 19 22.84 -46.45 31.11
CA LYS A 19 23.70 -45.45 30.49
C LYS A 19 22.75 -44.39 30.00
N SER A 20 22.78 -43.26 30.69
CA SER A 20 21.91 -42.15 30.41
C SER A 20 22.33 -41.61 29.05
N ASP A 21 21.70 -42.13 27.99
CA ASP A 21 21.74 -41.57 26.64
C ASP A 21 20.94 -40.25 26.63
N LEU A 22 21.25 -39.37 27.59
CA LEU A 22 20.78 -38.00 27.58
C LEU A 22 21.37 -37.36 26.32
N PRO A 23 20.53 -36.82 25.43
CA PRO A 23 20.99 -36.17 24.22
C PRO A 23 22.02 -35.09 24.56
N GLU A 24 23.04 -34.95 23.71
CA GLU A 24 24.20 -34.07 23.93
C GLU A 24 23.79 -32.62 24.29
N LYS A 25 22.64 -32.17 23.78
CA LYS A 25 22.04 -30.84 24.03
C LYS A 25 21.59 -30.58 25.48
N TYR A 26 21.45 -31.63 26.29
CA TYR A 26 20.97 -31.57 27.67
C TYR A 26 22.05 -31.92 28.71
N ARG A 27 23.19 -32.47 28.28
CA ARG A 27 24.25 -32.99 29.16
C ARG A 27 24.97 -31.92 29.99
N ALA A 28 24.98 -30.66 29.52
CA ALA A 28 25.66 -29.54 30.18
C ALA A 28 24.70 -28.51 30.81
N LYS A 29 23.39 -28.78 30.85
CA LYS A 29 22.36 -27.84 31.32
C LYS A 29 21.81 -28.25 32.67
N SER A 30 21.47 -27.26 33.50
CA SER A 30 20.80 -27.54 34.77
C SER A 30 19.38 -28.05 34.53
N LEU A 31 18.83 -28.84 35.47
CA LEU A 31 17.47 -29.37 35.36
C LEU A 31 16.43 -28.24 35.16
N GLU A 32 16.64 -27.10 35.83
CA GLU A 32 15.81 -25.90 35.70
C GLU A 32 15.85 -25.32 34.28
N GLU A 33 17.01 -25.31 33.65
CA GLU A 33 17.18 -24.84 32.27
C GLU A 33 16.53 -25.79 31.25
N VAL A 34 16.58 -27.11 31.49
CA VAL A 34 15.89 -28.11 30.65
C VAL A 34 14.37 -27.95 30.76
N VAL A 35 13.83 -27.71 31.96
CA VAL A 35 12.40 -27.47 32.17
C VAL A 35 11.96 -26.17 31.48
N ARG A 36 12.76 -25.09 31.59
CA ARG A 36 12.47 -23.83 30.89
C ARG A 36 12.45 -24.02 29.37
N MET A 37 13.43 -24.73 28.81
CA MET A 37 13.46 -25.05 27.38
C MET A 37 12.24 -25.89 26.95
N HIS A 38 11.81 -26.84 27.77
CA HIS A 38 10.63 -27.65 27.46
C HIS A 38 9.35 -26.81 27.45
N GLN A 39 9.15 -25.93 28.44
CA GLN A 39 8.02 -25.00 28.48
C GLN A 39 8.02 -24.00 27.32
N GLU A 40 9.19 -23.50 26.93
CA GLU A 40 9.34 -22.66 25.74
C GLU A 40 9.01 -23.42 24.46
N ALA A 41 9.45 -24.68 24.35
CA ALA A 41 9.13 -25.54 23.22
C ALA A 41 7.62 -25.86 23.15
N GLU A 42 6.98 -26.21 24.27
CA GLU A 42 5.54 -26.43 24.34
C GLU A 42 4.75 -25.18 23.93
N LYS A 43 5.18 -24.00 24.37
CA LYS A 43 4.58 -22.73 23.97
C LYS A 43 4.74 -22.45 22.47
N LEU A 44 5.90 -22.74 21.90
CA LEU A 44 6.15 -22.59 20.46
C LEU A 44 5.35 -23.60 19.64
N ILE A 45 5.26 -24.85 20.10
CA ILE A 45 4.44 -25.89 19.48
C ILE A 45 2.96 -25.51 19.53
N GLY A 46 2.48 -24.99 20.66
CA GLY A 46 1.10 -24.50 20.78
C GLY A 46 0.78 -23.38 19.79
N LYS A 47 1.70 -22.42 19.61
CA LYS A 47 1.57 -21.37 18.59
C LYS A 47 1.56 -21.93 17.17
N GLN A 48 2.51 -22.80 16.84
CA GLN A 48 2.57 -23.45 15.53
C GLN A 48 1.33 -24.30 15.25
N ALA A 49 0.79 -25.00 16.25
CA ALA A 49 -0.44 -25.77 16.12
C ALA A 49 -1.64 -24.86 15.83
N GLN A 50 -1.71 -23.68 16.45
CA GLN A 50 -2.74 -22.68 16.14
C GLN A 50 -2.59 -22.15 14.71
N GLU A 51 -1.38 -21.79 14.30
CA GLU A 51 -1.08 -21.31 12.94
C GLU A 51 -1.44 -22.37 11.87
N VAL A 52 -1.05 -23.63 12.08
CA VAL A 52 -1.39 -24.74 11.17
C VAL A 52 -2.91 -24.99 11.15
N GLY A 53 -3.59 -24.85 12.29
CA GLY A 53 -5.05 -24.94 12.37
C GLY A 53 -5.76 -23.84 11.58
N GLU A 54 -5.26 -22.61 11.64
CA GLU A 54 -5.76 -21.48 10.85
C GLU A 54 -5.51 -21.69 9.36
N VAL A 55 -4.33 -22.17 8.97
CA VAL A 55 -4.02 -22.53 7.58
C VAL A 55 -4.95 -23.64 7.07
N ARG A 56 -5.23 -24.67 7.87
CA ARG A 56 -6.17 -25.74 7.49
C ARG A 56 -7.59 -25.18 7.29
N LYS A 57 -8.06 -24.31 8.19
CA LYS A 57 -9.36 -23.65 8.05
C LYS A 57 -9.44 -22.80 6.79
N LEU A 58 -8.40 -22.01 6.50
CA LEU A 58 -8.33 -21.20 5.28
C LEU A 58 -8.33 -22.07 4.01
N ALA A 59 -7.59 -23.17 4.02
CA ALA A 59 -7.58 -24.12 2.90
C ALA A 59 -8.95 -24.79 2.71
N ASP A 60 -9.61 -25.21 3.79
CA ASP A 60 -10.96 -25.76 3.76
C ASP A 60 -11.99 -24.71 3.29
N GLU A 61 -11.83 -23.45 3.68
CA GLU A 61 -12.67 -22.35 3.22
C GLU A 61 -12.46 -22.07 1.73
N LEU A 62 -11.21 -22.06 1.26
CA LEU A 62 -10.88 -21.90 -0.15
C LEU A 62 -11.41 -23.08 -0.98
N LEU A 63 -11.34 -24.31 -0.43
CA LEU A 63 -11.92 -25.49 -1.07
C LEU A 63 -13.46 -25.39 -1.11
N LYS A 64 -14.10 -24.96 -0.02
CA LYS A 64 -15.55 -24.72 0.02
C LYS A 64 -15.99 -23.61 -0.94
N GLN A 65 -15.25 -22.51 -1.06
CA GLN A 65 -15.55 -21.46 -2.04
C GLN A 65 -15.41 -21.97 -3.48
N ASN A 66 -14.38 -22.78 -3.76
CA ASN A 66 -14.21 -23.42 -5.07
C ASN A 66 -15.25 -24.52 -5.36
N LEU A 67 -15.71 -25.24 -4.33
CA LEU A 67 -16.78 -26.23 -4.46
C LEU A 67 -18.16 -25.58 -4.56
N GLY A 68 -18.39 -24.47 -3.86
CA GLY A 68 -19.61 -23.67 -3.94
C GLY A 68 -19.73 -22.94 -5.27
N SER A 69 -18.63 -22.52 -5.88
CA SER A 69 -18.62 -22.02 -7.26
C SER A 69 -18.73 -23.15 -8.31
N LYS A 70 -18.35 -24.39 -7.94
CA LYS A 70 -18.56 -25.63 -8.73
C LYS A 70 -19.87 -26.37 -8.43
N GLN A 71 -20.73 -25.87 -7.53
CA GLN A 71 -22.16 -26.13 -7.66
C GLN A 71 -22.60 -25.37 -8.90
N GLN A 72 -22.25 -25.99 -10.04
CA GLN A 72 -22.89 -25.82 -11.30
C GLN A 72 -24.35 -25.64 -10.97
N ARG A 73 -24.91 -24.50 -11.39
CA ARG A 73 -26.30 -24.52 -11.85
C ARG A 73 -26.40 -25.85 -12.58
N ILE A 74 -27.20 -26.76 -12.05
CA ILE A 74 -27.71 -27.86 -12.83
C ILE A 74 -28.35 -27.10 -14.00
N GLN A 75 -27.59 -26.92 -15.08
CA GLN A 75 -28.17 -26.58 -16.35
C GLN A 75 -29.06 -27.79 -16.52
N GLU A 76 -30.36 -27.58 -16.33
CA GLU A 76 -31.33 -28.39 -17.04
C GLU A 76 -30.76 -28.45 -18.45
N GLU A 77 -30.15 -29.59 -18.81
CA GLU A 77 -29.82 -29.85 -20.19
C GLU A 77 -31.15 -29.65 -20.89
N GLU A 78 -31.28 -28.53 -21.63
CA GLU A 78 -32.44 -28.33 -22.49
C GLU A 78 -32.61 -29.66 -23.23
N PRO A 79 -33.81 -30.27 -23.19
CA PRO A 79 -34.02 -31.55 -23.83
C PRO A 79 -33.47 -31.44 -25.25
N GLU A 80 -32.59 -32.37 -25.64
CA GLU A 80 -31.95 -32.34 -26.95
C GLU A 80 -33.05 -32.12 -27.98
N VAL A 81 -32.98 -30.97 -28.66
CA VAL A 81 -34.00 -30.60 -29.63
C VAL A 81 -33.95 -31.67 -30.69
N ASP A 82 -34.98 -32.52 -30.71
CA ASP A 82 -35.06 -33.60 -31.66
C ASP A 82 -34.91 -33.00 -33.07
N PHE A 83 -34.00 -33.57 -33.85
CA PHE A 83 -33.74 -33.14 -35.22
C PHE A 83 -35.04 -33.06 -36.03
N PHE A 84 -36.03 -33.88 -35.69
CA PHE A 84 -37.34 -33.89 -36.33
C PHE A 84 -38.26 -32.75 -35.91
N GLU A 85 -38.15 -32.21 -34.69
CA GLU A 85 -38.94 -31.05 -34.26
C GLU A 85 -38.36 -29.73 -34.77
N ASN A 86 -37.03 -29.60 -34.74
CA ASN A 86 -36.37 -28.37 -35.19
C ASN A 86 -34.94 -28.63 -35.71
N PRO A 87 -34.79 -29.09 -36.98
CA PRO A 87 -33.50 -29.54 -37.52
C PRO A 87 -32.43 -28.44 -37.53
N GLN A 88 -32.83 -27.18 -37.69
CA GLN A 88 -31.90 -26.04 -37.65
C GLN A 88 -31.29 -25.86 -36.26
N LYS A 89 -32.11 -25.89 -35.19
CA LYS A 89 -31.64 -25.74 -33.81
C LYS A 89 -30.82 -26.95 -33.35
N ALA A 90 -31.19 -28.16 -33.79
CA ALA A 90 -30.44 -29.39 -33.54
C ALA A 90 -29.04 -29.36 -34.18
N VAL A 91 -28.93 -28.94 -35.44
CA VAL A 91 -27.63 -28.80 -36.13
C VAL A 91 -26.78 -27.71 -35.49
N GLN A 92 -27.35 -26.55 -35.17
CA GLN A 92 -26.61 -25.44 -34.56
C GLN A 92 -26.07 -25.80 -33.17
N SER A 93 -26.90 -26.43 -32.33
CA SER A 93 -26.47 -26.91 -31.01
C SER A 93 -25.38 -27.98 -31.10
N THR A 94 -25.45 -28.87 -32.09
CA THR A 94 -24.40 -29.88 -32.34
C THR A 94 -23.09 -29.22 -32.77
N ILE A 95 -23.14 -28.22 -33.65
CA ILE A 95 -21.96 -27.45 -34.08
C ILE A 95 -21.36 -26.68 -32.90
N ASP A 96 -22.18 -26.01 -32.08
CA ASP A 96 -21.71 -25.25 -30.92
C ASP A 96 -21.09 -26.13 -29.82
N ARG A 97 -21.54 -27.39 -29.71
CA ARG A 97 -20.98 -28.40 -28.77
C ARG A 97 -19.80 -29.17 -29.35
N HIS A 98 -19.54 -29.09 -30.67
CA HIS A 98 -18.50 -29.87 -31.31
C HIS A 98 -17.12 -29.52 -30.74
N PRO A 99 -16.30 -30.50 -30.33
CA PRO A 99 -15.02 -30.24 -29.66
C PRO A 99 -14.09 -29.34 -30.47
N ASP A 100 -14.02 -29.54 -31.79
CA ASP A 100 -13.18 -28.71 -32.67
C ASP A 100 -13.66 -27.26 -32.78
N VAL A 101 -14.98 -27.01 -32.74
CA VAL A 101 -15.54 -25.66 -32.80
C VAL A 101 -15.32 -24.94 -31.48
N VAL A 102 -15.49 -25.64 -30.36
CA VAL A 102 -15.18 -25.13 -29.02
C VAL A 102 -13.69 -24.81 -28.91
N ALA A 103 -12.81 -25.73 -29.34
CA ALA A 103 -11.37 -25.54 -29.34
C ALA A 103 -10.96 -24.39 -30.25
N ALA A 104 -11.54 -24.27 -31.46
CA ALA A 104 -11.27 -23.15 -32.36
C ALA A 104 -11.74 -21.81 -31.78
N ARG A 105 -12.92 -21.78 -31.12
CA ARG A 105 -13.43 -20.57 -30.45
C ARG A 105 -12.52 -20.15 -29.29
N GLN A 106 -12.05 -21.10 -28.49
CA GLN A 106 -11.09 -20.85 -27.42
C GLN A 106 -9.75 -20.34 -27.96
N ALA A 107 -9.19 -21.03 -28.96
CA ALA A 107 -7.93 -20.63 -29.61
C ALA A 107 -8.03 -19.23 -30.23
N GLY A 108 -9.18 -18.89 -30.84
CA GLY A 108 -9.43 -17.55 -31.37
C GLY A 108 -9.46 -16.48 -30.27
N GLN A 109 -10.07 -16.77 -29.12
CA GLN A 109 -10.06 -15.86 -27.97
C GLN A 109 -8.65 -15.71 -27.37
N ASP A 110 -7.89 -16.79 -27.25
CA ASP A 110 -6.50 -16.77 -26.78
C ASP A 110 -5.60 -15.97 -27.72
N PHE A 111 -5.78 -16.15 -29.03
CA PHE A 111 -5.04 -15.38 -30.03
C PHE A 111 -5.37 -13.89 -29.93
N LYS A 112 -6.65 -13.54 -29.80
CA LYS A 112 -7.09 -12.15 -29.59
C LYS A 112 -6.49 -11.55 -28.33
N ARG A 113 -6.52 -12.30 -27.21
CA ARG A 113 -5.88 -11.92 -25.94
C ARG A 113 -4.40 -11.60 -26.13
N MET A 114 -3.67 -12.52 -26.74
CA MET A 114 -2.23 -12.39 -26.96
C MET A 114 -1.90 -11.19 -27.85
N GLN A 115 -2.65 -11.00 -28.94
CA GLN A 115 -2.44 -9.87 -29.85
C GLN A 115 -2.63 -8.53 -29.14
N ILE A 116 -3.68 -8.42 -28.32
CA ILE A 116 -3.98 -7.20 -27.57
C ILE A 116 -2.96 -6.97 -26.48
N GLN A 117 -2.55 -8.01 -25.78
CA GLN A 117 -1.50 -7.91 -24.77
C GLN A 117 -0.18 -7.42 -25.38
N GLN A 118 0.21 -7.94 -26.55
CA GLN A 118 1.40 -7.45 -27.26
C GLN A 118 1.29 -5.96 -27.61
N LYS A 119 0.14 -5.54 -28.15
CA LYS A 119 -0.11 -4.14 -28.49
C LYS A 119 -0.10 -3.24 -27.25
N LEU A 120 -0.72 -3.68 -26.15
CA LEU A 120 -0.71 -2.96 -24.88
C LEU A 120 0.69 -2.84 -24.30
N VAL A 121 1.53 -3.88 -24.36
CA VAL A 121 2.93 -3.79 -23.91
C VAL A 121 3.72 -2.81 -24.76
N GLN A 122 3.46 -2.77 -26.06
CA GLN A 122 4.13 -1.83 -26.98
C GLN A 122 3.78 -0.37 -26.66
N ASP A 123 2.50 -0.06 -26.49
CA ASP A 123 2.04 1.33 -26.28
C ASP A 123 2.10 1.76 -24.80
N HIS A 124 2.04 0.78 -23.90
CA HIS A 124 2.06 0.94 -22.46
C HIS A 124 2.98 -0.11 -21.79
N PRO A 125 4.31 0.08 -21.84
CA PRO A 125 5.26 -0.86 -21.23
C PRO A 125 5.04 -1.07 -19.72
N ASP A 126 4.46 -0.07 -19.06
CA ASP A 126 4.13 -0.02 -17.64
C ASP A 126 2.68 -0.45 -17.33
N TYR A 127 1.90 -0.96 -18.30
CA TYR A 127 0.48 -1.26 -18.10
C TYR A 127 0.24 -2.20 -16.92
N SER A 128 1.10 -3.22 -16.75
CA SER A 128 0.97 -4.20 -15.66
C SER A 128 1.14 -3.55 -14.30
N GLN A 129 1.99 -2.52 -14.19
CA GLN A 129 2.16 -1.77 -12.95
C GLN A 129 0.96 -0.86 -12.70
N VAL A 130 0.48 -0.18 -13.75
CA VAL A 130 -0.64 0.77 -13.65
C VAL A 130 -1.95 0.07 -13.29
N VAL A 131 -2.26 -1.09 -13.87
CA VAL A 131 -3.51 -1.82 -13.57
C VAL A 131 -3.54 -2.35 -12.13
N ASN A 132 -2.37 -2.69 -11.58
CA ASN A 132 -2.23 -3.10 -10.18
C ASN A 132 -2.16 -1.93 -9.19
N ASP A 133 -2.07 -0.69 -9.68
CA ASP A 133 -2.06 0.49 -8.83
C ASP A 133 -3.45 0.78 -8.26
N SER A 134 -3.51 0.92 -6.94
CA SER A 134 -4.73 1.31 -6.22
C SER A 134 -5.28 2.67 -6.67
N GLU A 135 -4.42 3.64 -7.04
CA GLU A 135 -4.88 4.96 -7.52
C GLU A 135 -5.63 4.81 -8.85
N PHE A 136 -5.12 3.97 -9.76
CA PHE A 136 -5.79 3.65 -11.02
C PHE A 136 -7.13 2.95 -10.79
N GLN A 137 -7.16 1.92 -9.94
CA GLN A 137 -8.41 1.19 -9.66
C GLN A 137 -9.49 2.09 -9.06
N ASN A 138 -9.11 2.98 -8.13
CA ASN A 138 -10.03 3.95 -7.54
C ASN A 138 -10.48 5.00 -8.57
N TRP A 139 -9.57 5.46 -9.42
CA TRP A 139 -9.90 6.37 -10.52
C TRP A 139 -10.89 5.74 -11.51
N VAL A 140 -10.71 4.48 -11.91
CA VAL A 140 -11.66 3.75 -12.76
C VAL A 140 -13.03 3.64 -12.06
N LYS A 141 -13.06 3.19 -10.81
CA LYS A 141 -14.30 2.99 -10.04
C LYS A 141 -15.08 4.29 -9.79
N SER A 142 -14.41 5.44 -9.75
CA SER A 142 -15.05 6.73 -9.53
C SER A 142 -15.91 7.25 -10.70
N SER A 143 -15.90 6.58 -11.87
CA SER A 143 -16.78 6.93 -12.99
C SER A 143 -17.44 5.69 -13.60
N PRO A 144 -18.77 5.67 -13.75
CA PRO A 144 -19.48 4.60 -14.44
C PRO A 144 -19.00 4.38 -15.88
N VAL A 145 -18.61 5.46 -16.57
CA VAL A 145 -18.09 5.39 -17.94
C VAL A 145 -16.76 4.64 -17.97
N ARG A 146 -15.85 4.96 -17.04
CA ARG A 146 -14.54 4.29 -16.95
C ARG A 146 -14.68 2.83 -16.53
N LEU A 147 -15.62 2.53 -15.63
CA LEU A 147 -15.94 1.16 -15.26
C LEU A 147 -16.47 0.36 -16.46
N GLY A 148 -17.31 0.96 -17.30
CA GLY A 148 -17.79 0.35 -18.55
C GLY A 148 -16.66 0.08 -19.55
N LEU A 149 -15.75 1.03 -19.74
CA LEU A 149 -14.55 0.83 -20.57
C LEU A 149 -13.66 -0.30 -20.02
N TYR A 150 -13.50 -0.37 -18.70
CA TYR A 150 -12.72 -1.43 -18.06
C TYR A 150 -13.35 -2.80 -18.28
N ALA A 151 -14.68 -2.91 -18.17
CA ALA A 151 -15.40 -4.15 -18.44
C ALA A 151 -15.26 -4.61 -19.90
N LYS A 152 -15.27 -3.68 -20.87
CA LYS A 152 -15.01 -4.01 -22.29
C LYS A 152 -13.57 -4.44 -22.52
N ALA A 153 -12.62 -3.73 -21.94
CA ALA A 153 -11.21 -4.08 -22.01
C ALA A 153 -10.92 -5.49 -21.47
N ASP A 154 -11.49 -5.83 -20.32
CA ASP A 154 -11.25 -7.12 -19.63
C ASP A 154 -12.10 -8.26 -20.21
N GLY A 155 -13.39 -8.03 -20.47
CA GLY A 155 -14.32 -9.07 -20.89
C GLY A 155 -14.33 -9.33 -22.40
N GLU A 156 -14.23 -8.28 -23.22
CA GLU A 156 -14.29 -8.42 -24.68
C GLU A 156 -12.89 -8.42 -25.31
N PHE A 157 -11.84 -8.19 -24.53
CA PHE A 157 -10.51 -7.88 -25.02
C PHE A 157 -10.61 -6.73 -26.03
N ASP A 158 -11.04 -5.56 -25.56
CA ASP A 158 -11.07 -4.33 -26.35
C ASP A 158 -9.83 -3.48 -26.06
N TYR A 159 -8.92 -3.41 -27.04
CA TYR A 159 -7.70 -2.62 -26.94
C TYR A 159 -7.98 -1.13 -26.83
N ASP A 160 -8.95 -0.58 -27.57
CA ASP A 160 -9.17 0.87 -27.62
C ASP A 160 -9.68 1.38 -26.27
N SER A 161 -10.58 0.61 -25.65
CA SER A 161 -11.05 0.87 -24.28
C SER A 161 -9.90 0.81 -23.25
N ALA A 162 -9.00 -0.17 -23.36
CA ALA A 162 -7.85 -0.30 -22.47
C ALA A 162 -6.85 0.86 -22.64
N ASN A 163 -6.52 1.18 -23.89
CA ASN A 163 -5.59 2.25 -24.25
C ASN A 163 -6.11 3.61 -23.78
N GLU A 164 -7.40 3.90 -23.94
CA GLU A 164 -7.99 5.15 -23.47
C GLU A 164 -7.88 5.31 -21.94
N LEU A 165 -8.21 4.25 -21.18
CA LEU A 165 -8.10 4.28 -19.73
C LEU A 165 -6.66 4.53 -19.28
N LEU A 166 -5.71 3.78 -19.84
CA LEU A 166 -4.29 3.86 -19.46
C LEU A 166 -3.68 5.19 -19.88
N SER A 167 -3.90 5.63 -21.12
CA SER A 167 -3.42 6.92 -21.65
C SER A 167 -3.96 8.10 -20.85
N THR A 168 -5.28 8.14 -20.63
CA THR A 168 -5.94 9.23 -19.90
C THR A 168 -5.46 9.28 -18.45
N PHE A 169 -5.34 8.14 -17.77
CA PHE A 169 -4.84 8.12 -16.40
C PHE A 169 -3.41 8.66 -16.29
N LYS A 170 -2.52 8.22 -17.20
CA LYS A 170 -1.12 8.68 -17.23
C LYS A 170 -1.02 10.17 -17.51
N GLN A 171 -1.84 10.68 -18.44
CA GLN A 171 -1.91 12.12 -18.73
C GLN A 171 -2.33 12.91 -17.48
N LEU A 172 -3.39 12.48 -16.78
CA LEU A 172 -3.84 13.13 -15.55
C LEU A 172 -2.77 13.11 -14.45
N ARG A 173 -2.10 11.98 -14.27
CA ARG A 173 -1.00 11.86 -13.29
C ARG A 173 0.16 12.78 -13.64
N GLY A 174 0.51 12.88 -14.92
CA GLY A 174 1.54 13.80 -15.41
C GLY A 174 1.17 15.27 -15.23
N VAL A 175 -0.09 15.64 -15.41
CA VAL A 175 -0.58 17.01 -15.15
C VAL A 175 -0.52 17.33 -13.66
N LYS A 176 -1.01 16.43 -12.80
CA LYS A 176 -0.98 16.60 -11.33
C LYS A 176 0.45 16.79 -10.81
N ALA A 177 1.42 16.04 -11.35
CA ALA A 177 2.83 16.20 -11.01
C ALA A 177 3.38 17.59 -11.43
N LYS A 178 3.06 18.03 -12.66
CA LYS A 178 3.46 19.37 -13.14
C LYS A 178 2.84 20.50 -12.31
N GLU A 179 1.57 20.36 -11.92
CA GLU A 179 0.89 21.34 -11.06
C GLU A 179 1.56 21.44 -9.68
N SER A 180 1.95 20.30 -9.07
CA SER A 180 2.69 20.33 -7.81
C SER A 180 4.07 20.99 -7.94
N ASP A 181 4.78 20.75 -9.04
CA ASP A 181 6.09 21.37 -9.30
C ASP A 181 5.97 22.89 -9.53
N GLN A 182 4.94 23.32 -10.26
CA GLN A 182 4.66 24.74 -10.47
C GLN A 182 4.25 25.43 -9.16
N ALA A 183 3.40 24.80 -8.35
CA ALA A 183 2.98 25.34 -7.07
C ALA A 183 4.17 25.49 -6.11
N SER A 184 5.06 24.48 -6.04
CA SER A 184 6.27 24.54 -5.20
C SER A 184 7.25 25.63 -5.66
N THR A 185 7.43 25.79 -6.97
CA THR A 185 8.29 26.82 -7.56
C THR A 185 7.73 28.22 -7.32
N ALA A 186 6.41 28.39 -7.47
CA ALA A 186 5.72 29.65 -7.18
C ALA A 186 5.83 30.01 -5.69
N ALA A 187 5.65 29.04 -4.79
CA ALA A 187 5.85 29.24 -3.35
C ALA A 187 7.28 29.67 -3.03
N ARG A 188 8.30 28.98 -3.57
CA ARG A 188 9.71 29.34 -3.38
C ARG A 188 10.02 30.74 -3.91
N THR A 189 9.50 31.10 -5.08
CA THR A 189 9.69 32.43 -5.68
C THR A 189 9.03 33.51 -4.82
N LYS A 190 7.84 33.25 -4.29
CA LYS A 190 7.16 34.15 -3.35
C LYS A 190 7.96 34.33 -2.05
N SER A 191 8.49 33.24 -1.49
CA SER A 191 9.36 33.29 -0.31
C SER A 191 10.65 34.06 -0.55
N MET A 192 11.30 33.88 -1.71
CA MET A 192 12.49 34.65 -2.09
C MET A 192 12.18 36.14 -2.27
N LYS A 193 11.05 36.48 -2.91
CA LYS A 193 10.60 37.88 -3.03
C LYS A 193 10.28 38.49 -1.67
N ALA A 194 9.63 37.75 -0.77
CA ALA A 194 9.35 38.18 0.60
C ALA A 194 10.64 38.45 1.39
N ALA A 195 11.64 37.58 1.28
CA ALA A 195 12.95 37.81 1.88
C ALA A 195 13.70 39.00 1.25
N GLN A 196 13.55 39.22 -0.06
CA GLN A 196 14.16 40.35 -0.75
C GLN A 196 13.53 41.70 -0.38
N VAL A 197 12.22 41.75 -0.09
CA VAL A 197 11.58 42.99 0.38
C VAL A 197 11.92 43.32 1.84
N ASP A 198 12.24 42.33 2.67
CA ASP A 198 12.74 42.57 4.04
C ASP A 198 14.16 43.12 4.05
N VAL A 199 14.97 42.81 3.03
CA VAL A 199 16.32 43.39 2.85
C VAL A 199 16.27 44.71 2.07
N GLY A 200 15.23 44.92 1.25
CA GLY A 200 14.93 46.14 0.51
C GLY A 200 13.94 47.04 1.24
N GLY A 201 14.24 47.40 2.48
CA GLY A 201 13.46 48.40 3.22
C GLY A 201 13.32 49.68 2.39
N SER A 202 12.07 50.08 2.16
CA SER A 202 11.65 51.37 1.59
C SER A 202 12.61 52.48 1.99
N GLY A 203 13.09 53.25 1.01
CA GLY A 203 13.98 54.40 1.19
C GLY A 203 13.36 55.59 1.93
N GLU A 204 12.41 55.33 2.83
CA GLU A 204 11.88 56.27 3.80
C GLU A 204 12.40 55.85 5.17
N SER A 205 13.65 56.23 5.45
CA SER A 205 14.24 56.05 6.77
C SER A 205 13.28 56.67 7.80
N SER A 206 12.74 55.84 8.70
CA SER A 206 11.91 56.31 9.80
C SER A 206 12.61 57.47 10.52
N LYS A 207 12.02 58.67 10.48
CA LYS A 207 12.58 59.87 11.11
C LYS A 207 12.90 59.59 12.59
N ARG A 208 14.07 60.02 13.06
CA ARG A 208 14.57 59.70 14.39
C ARG A 208 13.65 60.26 15.49
N VAL A 209 13.35 59.45 16.51
CA VAL A 209 12.60 59.88 17.71
C VAL A 209 13.61 60.29 18.77
N TYR A 210 13.43 61.47 19.35
CA TYR A 210 14.33 62.03 20.37
C TYR A 210 13.71 61.91 21.76
N ARG A 211 14.54 61.66 22.77
CA ARG A 211 14.12 61.73 24.18
C ARG A 211 14.52 63.08 24.77
N ARG A 212 13.64 63.70 25.55
CA ARG A 212 13.90 65.02 26.18
C ARG A 212 15.19 65.03 26.99
N ALA A 213 15.45 63.96 27.76
CA ALA A 213 16.66 63.82 28.56
C ALA A 213 17.94 63.80 27.69
N ASP A 214 17.89 63.16 26.52
CA ASP A 214 19.04 63.07 25.61
C ASP A 214 19.33 64.41 24.93
N LEU A 215 18.30 65.20 24.60
CA LEU A 215 18.47 66.55 24.05
C LEU A 215 19.06 67.51 25.09
N ILE A 216 18.61 67.42 26.35
CA ILE A 216 19.15 68.23 27.46
C ILE A 216 20.62 67.86 27.70
N ARG A 217 20.94 66.57 27.72
CA ARG A 217 22.33 66.10 27.86
C ARG A 217 23.18 66.58 26.69
N LEU A 218 22.69 66.44 25.46
CA LEU A 218 23.38 66.89 24.25
C LEU A 218 23.70 68.39 24.32
N LYS A 219 22.74 69.22 24.74
CA LYS A 219 22.94 70.66 24.91
C LYS A 219 24.00 71.00 25.98
N MET A 220 24.12 70.18 27.04
CA MET A 220 25.11 70.39 28.09
C MET A 220 26.51 69.87 27.74
N THR A 221 26.59 68.75 27.02
CA THR A 221 27.87 68.08 26.73
C THR A 221 28.49 68.52 25.42
N ASP A 222 27.68 68.89 24.43
CA ASP A 222 28.13 69.30 23.10
C ASP A 222 27.16 70.34 22.49
N PRO A 223 27.30 71.62 22.87
CA PRO A 223 26.44 72.69 22.38
C PRO A 223 26.52 72.87 20.85
N GLY A 224 27.69 72.70 20.23
CA GLY A 224 27.88 72.89 18.79
C GLY A 224 27.12 71.86 17.96
N ARG A 225 27.09 70.61 18.42
CA ARG A 225 26.28 69.56 17.79
C ARG A 225 24.78 69.78 17.98
N TYR A 226 24.36 70.33 19.12
CA TYR A 226 22.97 70.70 19.35
C TYR A 226 22.51 71.80 18.37
N GLU A 227 23.32 72.83 18.15
CA GLU A 227 23.02 73.92 17.20
C GLU A 227 22.94 73.42 15.76
N THR A 228 23.87 72.55 15.36
CA THR A 228 23.87 71.94 14.02
C THR A 228 22.61 71.14 13.74
N LEU A 229 22.05 70.49 14.77
CA LEU A 229 20.82 69.68 14.67
C LEU A 229 19.55 70.47 15.03
N SER A 230 19.66 71.78 15.25
CA SER A 230 18.55 72.61 15.75
C SER A 230 17.31 72.50 14.85
N ASP A 231 17.48 72.57 13.53
CA ASP A 231 16.36 72.52 12.58
C ASP A 231 15.60 71.18 12.64
N GLU A 232 16.34 70.07 12.72
CA GLU A 232 15.76 68.73 12.84
C GLU A 232 15.06 68.52 14.20
N ILE A 233 15.66 69.04 15.28
CA ILE A 233 15.08 68.98 16.63
C ILE A 233 13.78 69.78 16.69
N MET A 234 13.74 70.97 16.11
CA MET A 234 12.54 71.79 16.03
C MET A 234 11.43 71.11 15.21
N GLN A 235 11.81 70.46 14.10
CA GLN A 235 10.88 69.64 13.33
C GLN A 235 10.41 68.40 14.11
N ALA A 236 11.26 67.80 14.94
CA ALA A 236 10.86 66.71 15.81
C ALA A 236 9.86 67.16 16.90
N TYR A 237 10.00 68.39 17.42
CA TYR A 237 9.02 68.97 18.34
C TYR A 237 7.67 69.22 17.67
N SER A 238 7.66 69.77 16.44
CA SER A 238 6.40 70.04 15.71
C SER A 238 5.68 68.75 15.28
N GLU A 239 6.43 67.70 14.95
CA GLU A 239 5.90 66.38 14.58
C GLU A 239 5.60 65.48 15.80
N GLY A 240 5.78 65.95 17.04
CA GLY A 240 5.53 65.17 18.26
C GLY A 240 6.48 63.99 18.48
N ARG A 241 7.65 64.00 17.82
CA ARG A 241 8.69 62.96 17.90
C ARG A 241 9.66 63.15 19.08
N VAL A 242 9.37 64.06 20.00
CA VAL A 242 10.15 64.27 21.23
C VAL A 242 9.38 63.74 22.43
N ARG A 243 9.88 62.67 23.05
CA ARG A 243 9.26 61.99 24.21
C ARG A 243 9.95 62.36 25.52
#